data_AF-A0A1E4GC76-F1
#
_entry.id   AF-A0A1E4GC76-F1
#
_cell.length_a   1.000
_cell.length_b   1.000
_cell.length_c   1.000
_cell.angle_alpha   90.00
_cell.angle_beta   90.00
_cell.angle_gamma   90.00
#
_symmetry.space_group_name_H-M   'P 1'
#
loop_
_entity.id
_entity.type
_entity.pdbx_description
1 polymer ?
#
loop_
_entity_poly.entity_id
_entity_poly.type
_entity_poly.pdbx_seq_one_letter_code
_entity_poly.pdbx_strand_id
1 'polypeptide(L)'
;MATFGAGGGTDAGGWFNFECADEDSGFSSAGQAHFTLRMGEEFAGEKPTPEKAITFFVDDGLSFVLPMSMQAESSVDLYYDYSAETLEEMLDFIAALRRGSRVTVWSGQQQLASVGLDGSSAALEYVEACVAGED
;
A
#
# COMPACT_ATOMS: atom_id res chain seq x y z
N MET A 1 -1.14 -21.28 9.62
CA MET A 1 -2.12 -20.20 9.50
C MET A 1 -1.48 -18.91 10.01
N ALA A 2 -0.82 -18.19 9.10
CA ALA A 2 -0.15 -16.94 9.40
C ALA A 2 -0.73 -15.83 8.51
N THR A 3 -0.83 -14.62 9.06
CA THR A 3 -0.99 -13.40 8.27
C THR A 3 0.37 -12.74 8.23
N PHE A 4 0.86 -12.45 7.03
CA PHE A 4 2.12 -11.73 6.84
C PHE A 4 1.80 -10.24 6.73
N GLY A 5 2.52 -9.42 7.49
CA GLY A 5 2.27 -7.99 7.60
C GLY A 5 3.56 -7.19 7.42
N ALA A 6 3.52 -6.18 6.56
CA ALA A 6 4.60 -5.20 6.40
C ALA A 6 4.03 -3.80 6.53
N GLY A 7 4.60 -2.99 7.41
CA GLY A 7 4.20 -1.61 7.59
C GLY A 7 5.37 -0.71 7.89
N GLY A 8 5.20 0.57 7.61
CA GLY A 8 6.21 1.59 7.82
C GLY A 8 5.60 2.98 7.77
N GLY A 9 6.28 3.95 8.40
CA GLY A 9 5.85 5.35 8.40
C GLY A 9 5.80 6.00 9.76
N THR A 10 5.18 7.18 9.79
CA THR A 10 5.04 8.05 10.98
C THR A 10 3.71 8.79 10.89
N ASP A 11 3.17 9.28 12.00
CA ASP A 11 1.93 10.06 11.95
C ASP A 11 2.06 11.31 11.05
N ALA A 12 3.22 11.98 11.08
CA ALA A 12 3.51 13.15 10.28
C ALA A 12 3.56 12.84 8.76
N GLY A 13 4.32 11.81 8.38
CA GLY A 13 4.54 11.42 6.98
C GLY A 13 3.47 10.49 6.40
N GLY A 14 2.61 9.91 7.23
CA GLY A 14 1.68 8.83 6.87
C GLY A 14 2.28 7.45 7.14
N TRP A 15 1.44 6.42 7.09
CA TRP A 15 1.87 5.03 7.27
C TRP A 15 1.14 4.08 6.34
N PHE A 16 1.80 2.96 6.05
CA PHE A 16 1.26 1.88 5.24
C PHE A 16 1.11 0.59 6.04
N ASN A 17 0.10 -0.20 5.67
CA ASN A 17 -0.03 -1.59 6.05
C ASN A 17 -0.21 -2.44 4.80
N PHE A 18 0.63 -3.44 4.63
CA PHE A 18 0.42 -4.54 3.69
C PHE A 18 0.17 -5.79 4.47
N GLU A 19 -0.87 -6.52 4.11
CA GLU A 19 -1.23 -7.79 4.72
C GLU A 19 -1.59 -8.79 3.63
N CYS A 20 -1.20 -10.05 3.85
CA CYS A 20 -1.70 -11.16 3.06
C CYS A 20 -1.92 -12.35 3.99
N ALA A 21 -3.07 -13.00 3.83
CA ALA A 21 -3.39 -14.23 4.53
C ALA A 21 -3.00 -15.41 3.66
N ASP A 22 -2.23 -16.34 4.22
CA ASP A 22 -1.79 -17.58 3.58
C ASP A 22 -2.96 -18.40 3.01
N GLU A 23 -2.79 -19.11 1.89
CA GLU A 23 -3.84 -19.95 1.27
C GLU A 23 -4.42 -21.01 2.22
N ASP A 24 -3.60 -21.55 3.13
CA ASP A 24 -4.02 -22.52 4.15
C ASP A 24 -4.67 -21.85 5.39
N SER A 25 -4.87 -20.53 5.38
CA SER A 25 -5.51 -19.81 6.48
C SER A 25 -7.00 -20.11 6.65
N GLY A 26 -7.65 -20.62 5.59
CA GLY A 26 -9.10 -20.88 5.58
C GLY A 26 -9.96 -19.62 5.48
N PHE A 27 -9.37 -18.45 5.25
CA PHE A 27 -10.11 -17.22 4.94
C PHE A 27 -10.50 -17.18 3.46
N SER A 28 -11.68 -16.63 3.16
CA SER A 28 -12.14 -16.45 1.77
C SER A 28 -11.33 -15.42 0.98
N SER A 29 -10.51 -14.62 1.66
CA SER A 29 -9.58 -13.64 1.08
C SER A 29 -8.12 -14.10 1.13
N ALA A 30 -7.87 -15.39 1.40
CA ALA A 30 -6.52 -15.93 1.36
C ALA A 30 -5.87 -15.73 -0.03
N GLY A 31 -4.57 -15.41 -0.04
CA GLY A 31 -3.81 -15.03 -1.23
C GLY A 31 -4.09 -13.61 -1.75
N GLN A 32 -5.02 -12.85 -1.15
CA GLN A 32 -5.32 -11.48 -1.59
C GLN A 32 -4.41 -10.48 -0.87
N ALA A 33 -3.86 -9.54 -1.64
CA ALA A 33 -3.15 -8.39 -1.10
C ALA A 33 -4.13 -7.43 -0.43
N HIS A 34 -3.98 -7.22 0.87
CA HIS A 34 -4.62 -6.14 1.60
C HIS A 34 -3.61 -5.01 1.77
N PHE A 35 -3.95 -3.83 1.25
CA PHE A 35 -3.11 -2.65 1.41
C PHE A 35 -3.93 -1.49 1.95
N THR A 36 -3.42 -0.85 3.01
CA THR A 36 -4.00 0.35 3.61
C THR A 36 -2.95 1.44 3.69
N LEU A 37 -3.34 2.64 3.31
CA LEU A 37 -2.56 3.86 3.46
C LEU A 37 -3.32 4.79 4.41
N ARG A 38 -2.63 5.30 5.43
CA ARG A 38 -3.09 6.48 6.16
C ARG A 38 -2.28 7.69 5.73
N MET A 39 -2.99 8.74 5.34
CA MET A 39 -2.42 10.03 5.01
C MET A 39 -1.64 10.61 6.19
N GLY A 40 -0.54 11.30 5.89
CA GLY A 40 0.24 11.99 6.92
C GLY A 40 -0.50 13.22 7.43
N GLU A 41 -0.40 13.50 8.73
CA GLU A 41 -1.01 14.67 9.35
C GLU A 41 -0.53 15.98 8.70
N GLU A 42 0.70 16.02 8.21
CA GLU A 42 1.27 17.18 7.50
C GLU A 42 0.58 17.44 6.15
N PHE A 43 -0.10 16.43 5.61
CA PHE A 43 -0.80 16.47 4.32
C PHE A 43 -2.32 16.51 4.47
N ALA A 44 -2.84 16.56 5.70
CA ALA A 44 -4.26 16.58 6.05
C ALA A 44 -4.92 17.96 5.78
N GLY A 45 -4.74 18.50 4.57
CA GLY A 45 -5.37 19.73 4.12
C GLY A 45 -6.72 19.47 3.46
N GLU A 46 -6.69 19.05 2.20
CA GLU A 46 -7.89 18.67 1.45
C GLU A 46 -8.13 17.16 1.54
N LYS A 47 -9.39 16.74 1.62
CA LYS A 47 -9.69 15.31 1.47
C LYS A 47 -9.38 14.93 0.02
N PRO A 48 -8.61 13.85 -0.23
CA PRO A 48 -8.41 13.37 -1.58
C PRO A 48 -9.79 13.10 -2.20
N THR A 49 -10.02 13.66 -3.39
CA THR A 49 -11.24 13.35 -4.13
C THR A 49 -11.09 11.94 -4.69
N PRO A 50 -11.99 11.00 -4.37
CA PRO A 50 -11.91 9.60 -4.82
C PRO A 50 -11.96 9.44 -6.35
N GLU A 51 -12.33 10.50 -7.08
CA GLU A 51 -12.34 10.54 -8.55
C GLU A 51 -10.94 10.70 -9.17
N LYS A 52 -9.94 11.06 -8.37
CA LYS A 52 -8.55 11.22 -8.83
C LYS A 52 -7.77 9.95 -8.54
N ALA A 53 -7.11 9.43 -9.58
CA ALA A 53 -6.17 8.32 -9.46
C ALA A 53 -5.14 8.60 -8.36
N ILE A 54 -4.90 7.61 -7.50
CA ILE A 54 -3.86 7.67 -6.48
C ILE A 54 -2.57 7.12 -7.09
N THR A 55 -1.53 7.94 -7.11
CA THR A 55 -0.23 7.58 -7.67
C THR A 55 0.81 7.47 -6.57
N PHE A 56 1.52 6.36 -6.57
CA PHE A 56 2.61 6.06 -5.65
C PHE A 56 3.93 6.21 -6.40
N PHE A 57 4.84 7.02 -5.88
CA PHE A 57 6.20 7.17 -6.41
C PHE A 57 7.20 6.56 -5.45
N VAL A 58 7.99 5.61 -5.95
CA VAL A 58 9.10 5.01 -5.19
C VAL A 58 10.40 5.69 -5.58
N ASP A 59 11.08 6.27 -4.58
CA ASP A 59 12.32 7.07 -4.73
C ASP A 59 12.25 8.13 -5.84
N ASP A 60 11.05 8.65 -6.12
CA ASP A 60 10.74 9.62 -7.17
C ASP A 60 11.06 9.16 -8.61
N GLY A 61 11.35 7.87 -8.82
CA GLY A 61 11.78 7.31 -10.12
C GLY A 61 10.79 6.35 -10.77
N LEU A 62 10.04 5.57 -9.97
CA LEU A 62 9.02 4.63 -10.44
C LEU A 62 7.64 5.08 -9.94
N SER A 63 6.64 5.07 -10.82
CA SER A 63 5.27 5.46 -10.49
C SER A 63 4.29 4.32 -10.72
N PHE A 64 3.40 4.09 -9.76
CA PHE A 64 2.37 3.05 -9.79
C PHE A 64 1.00 3.70 -9.55
N VAL A 65 -0.02 3.30 -10.29
CA VAL A 65 -1.38 3.83 -10.15
C VAL A 65 -2.28 2.72 -9.62
N LEU A 66 -2.46 2.70 -8.31
CA LEU A 66 -3.30 1.67 -7.67
C LEU A 66 -4.72 2.20 -7.47
N PRO A 67 -5.76 1.38 -7.75
CA PRO A 67 -7.11 1.71 -7.37
C PRO A 67 -7.22 1.70 -5.84
N MET A 68 -7.55 2.87 -5.28
CA MET A 68 -7.70 3.07 -3.85
C MET A 68 -9.04 3.74 -3.57
N SER A 69 -9.70 3.30 -2.51
CA SER A 69 -10.95 3.88 -2.03
C SER A 69 -10.80 4.40 -0.61
N MET A 70 -11.52 5.47 -0.31
CA MET A 70 -11.61 6.00 1.05
C MET A 70 -12.35 5.01 1.94
N GLN A 71 -11.78 4.67 3.10
CA GLN A 71 -12.48 3.85 4.09
C GLN A 71 -13.75 4.57 4.54
N ALA A 72 -14.85 3.83 4.64
CA ALA A 72 -16.12 4.36 5.13
C ALA A 72 -15.91 5.05 6.49
N GLU A 73 -16.44 6.26 6.63
CA GLU A 73 -16.33 7.08 7.84
C GLU A 73 -14.92 7.60 8.19
N SER A 74 -13.89 7.25 7.40
CA SER A 74 -12.56 7.86 7.53
C SER A 74 -12.39 9.08 6.61
N SER A 75 -11.54 10.01 7.04
CA SER A 75 -11.05 11.12 6.21
C SER A 75 -9.56 11.04 5.92
N VAL A 76 -8.89 9.99 6.42
CA VAL A 76 -7.42 9.84 6.34
C VAL A 76 -6.96 8.47 5.86
N ASP A 77 -7.84 7.48 5.85
CA ASP A 77 -7.49 6.10 5.50
C ASP A 77 -8.03 5.73 4.11
N LEU A 78 -7.13 5.19 3.29
CA LEU A 78 -7.36 4.67 1.95
C LEU A 78 -7.08 3.16 1.97
N TYR A 79 -7.91 2.38 1.30
CA TYR A 79 -7.71 0.94 1.12
C TYR A 79 -7.59 0.62 -0.36
N TYR A 80 -6.78 -0.39 -0.67
CA TYR A 80 -6.63 -0.91 -2.01
C TYR A 80 -7.85 -1.70 -2.44
N ASP A 81 -8.44 -1.32 -3.57
CA ASP A 81 -9.55 -2.04 -4.19
C ASP A 81 -9.00 -3.25 -4.97
N TYR A 82 -8.77 -4.34 -4.24
CA TYR A 82 -8.25 -5.56 -4.84
C TYR A 82 -9.14 -6.07 -5.99
N SER A 83 -8.49 -6.38 -7.11
CA SER A 83 -9.05 -7.13 -8.22
C SER A 83 -7.97 -8.02 -8.85
N ALA A 84 -8.37 -9.07 -9.58
CA ALA A 84 -7.42 -9.90 -10.30
C ALA A 84 -6.64 -9.13 -11.39
N GLU A 85 -7.23 -8.06 -11.94
CA GLU A 85 -6.63 -7.23 -12.98
C GLU A 85 -5.54 -6.30 -12.44
N THR A 86 -5.58 -5.98 -11.14
CA THR A 86 -4.65 -5.03 -10.50
C THR A 86 -3.55 -5.75 -9.70
N LEU A 87 -3.60 -7.08 -9.64
CA LEU A 87 -2.64 -7.92 -8.90
C LEU A 87 -1.21 -7.76 -9.44
N GLU A 88 -1.02 -7.76 -10.76
CA GLU A 88 0.31 -7.60 -11.37
C GLU A 88 0.94 -6.26 -11.00
N GLU A 89 0.17 -5.17 -11.07
CA GLU A 89 0.64 -3.83 -10.68
C GLU A 89 0.94 -3.74 -9.17
N MET A 90 0.17 -4.43 -8.33
CA MET A 90 0.45 -4.52 -6.89
C MET A 90 1.74 -5.28 -6.59
N LEU A 91 2.00 -6.39 -7.29
CA LEU A 91 3.25 -7.14 -7.15
C LEU A 91 4.47 -6.31 -7.59
N ASP A 92 4.37 -5.63 -8.74
CA ASP A 92 5.41 -4.72 -9.21
C ASP A 92 5.66 -3.58 -8.23
N PHE A 93 4.59 -3.04 -7.63
CA PHE A 93 4.69 -2.04 -6.58
C PHE A 93 5.42 -2.58 -5.35
N ILE A 94 5.02 -3.73 -4.80
CA ILE A 94 5.69 -4.36 -3.64
C ILE A 94 7.18 -4.62 -3.94
N ALA A 95 7.50 -5.12 -5.13
CA ALA A 95 8.88 -5.35 -5.56
C ALA A 95 9.69 -4.04 -5.63
N ALA A 96 9.06 -2.94 -6.06
CA ALA A 96 9.69 -1.62 -6.02
C ALA A 96 9.91 -1.13 -4.59
N LEU A 97 8.94 -1.32 -3.69
CA LEU A 97 9.08 -0.97 -2.27
C LEU A 97 10.24 -1.69 -1.58
N ARG A 98 10.45 -2.98 -1.89
CA ARG A 98 11.56 -3.76 -1.31
C ARG A 98 12.94 -3.19 -1.63
N ARG A 99 13.06 -2.55 -2.79
CA ARG A 99 14.31 -1.96 -3.31
C ARG A 99 14.41 -0.47 -3.01
N GLY A 100 13.30 0.17 -2.71
CA GLY A 100 13.18 1.59 -2.48
C GLY A 100 13.53 2.01 -1.05
N SER A 101 13.74 3.30 -0.86
CA SER A 101 13.97 3.92 0.44
C SER A 101 12.78 4.76 0.91
N ARG A 102 11.99 5.30 -0.02
CA ARG A 102 10.83 6.16 0.26
C ARG A 102 9.72 5.94 -0.76
N VAL A 103 8.48 6.13 -0.29
CA VAL A 103 7.30 6.31 -1.13
C VAL A 103 6.70 7.69 -0.91
N THR A 104 6.35 8.38 -1.97
CA THR A 104 5.44 9.53 -1.91
C THR A 104 4.12 9.20 -2.59
N VAL A 105 3.02 9.64 -2.00
CA VAL A 105 1.67 9.32 -2.51
C VAL A 105 0.96 10.59 -2.89
N TRP A 106 0.30 10.57 -4.05
CA TRP A 106 -0.32 11.74 -4.65
C TRP A 106 -1.73 11.45 -5.16
N SER A 107 -2.61 12.46 -5.08
CA SER A 107 -3.91 12.51 -5.74
C SER A 107 -3.98 13.77 -6.61
N GLY A 108 -3.72 13.61 -7.91
CA GLY A 108 -3.48 14.74 -8.81
C GLY A 108 -2.27 15.57 -8.36
N GLN A 109 -2.48 16.84 -8.01
CA GLN A 109 -1.41 17.75 -7.53
C GLN A 109 -1.24 17.76 -6.01
N GLN A 110 -2.06 17.02 -5.28
CA GLN A 110 -2.01 16.98 -3.83
C GLN A 110 -1.17 15.79 -3.37
N GLN A 111 -0.12 16.06 -2.58
CA GLN A 111 0.59 15.01 -1.86
C GLN A 111 -0.23 14.57 -0.64
N LEU A 112 -0.32 13.26 -0.41
CA LEU A 112 -1.08 12.64 0.67
C LEU A 112 -0.19 12.01 1.75
N ALA A 113 0.98 11.52 1.35
CA ALA A 113 1.92 10.87 2.24
C ALA A 113 3.36 10.94 1.70
N SER A 114 4.31 10.78 2.61
CA SER A 114 5.74 10.60 2.38
C SER A 114 6.27 9.64 3.44
N VAL A 115 6.47 8.39 3.06
CA VAL A 115 6.74 7.28 3.98
C VAL A 115 8.13 6.74 3.72
N GLY A 116 8.97 6.69 4.76
CA GLY A 116 10.25 5.98 4.72
C GLY A 116 10.06 4.46 4.81
N LEU A 117 10.86 3.72 4.05
CA LEU A 117 10.83 2.25 3.95
C LEU A 117 11.95 1.57 4.75
N ASP A 118 12.57 2.31 5.66
CA ASP A 118 13.66 1.80 6.49
C ASP A 118 13.18 0.62 7.35
N GLY A 119 13.72 -0.57 7.09
CA GLY A 119 13.42 -1.80 7.85
C GLY A 119 12.20 -2.60 7.37
N SER A 120 11.41 -2.10 6.40
CA SER A 120 10.23 -2.82 5.89
C SER A 120 10.54 -3.89 4.83
N SER A 121 11.75 -3.89 4.25
CA SER A 121 12.14 -4.79 3.14
C SER A 121 11.97 -6.28 3.46
N ALA A 122 12.36 -6.71 4.68
CA ALA A 122 12.24 -8.12 5.10
C ALA A 122 10.77 -8.56 5.27
N ALA A 123 9.91 -7.66 5.76
CA ALA A 123 8.48 -7.95 5.91
C ALA A 123 7.77 -7.97 4.55
N LEU A 124 8.16 -7.07 3.64
CA LEU A 124 7.61 -7.00 2.28
C LEU A 124 7.94 -8.23 1.44
N GLU A 125 9.06 -8.93 1.71
CA GLU A 125 9.38 -10.21 1.06
C GLU A 125 8.33 -11.28 1.35
N TYR A 126 7.89 -11.41 2.59
CA TYR A 126 6.85 -12.38 2.97
C TYR A 126 5.48 -12.02 2.42
N VAL A 127 5.18 -10.71 2.32
CA VAL A 127 3.94 -10.23 1.69
C VAL A 127 3.96 -10.55 0.19
N GLU A 128 5.07 -10.28 -0.51
CA GLU A 128 5.20 -10.57 -1.94
C GLU A 128 4.99 -12.06 -2.23
N ALA A 129 5.67 -12.95 -1.48
CA ALA A 129 5.53 -14.39 -1.64
C ALA A 129 4.07 -14.85 -1.43
N CYS A 130 3.43 -14.38 -0.36
CA CYS A 130 2.02 -14.70 -0.08
C CYS A 130 1.07 -14.23 -1.18
N VAL A 131 1.29 -13.02 -1.72
CA VAL A 131 0.44 -12.45 -2.78
C VAL A 131 0.70 -13.11 -4.13
N ALA A 132 1.94 -13.54 -4.39
CA ALA A 132 2.33 -14.26 -5.60
C ALA A 132 1.85 -15.73 -5.60
N GLY A 133 1.40 -16.26 -4.46
CA GLY A 133 1.10 -17.68 -4.29
C GLY A 133 2.37 -18.54 -4.32
N GLU A 134 3.50 -17.98 -3.89
CA GLU A 134 4.78 -18.67 -3.79
C GLU A 134 5.00 -19.09 -2.32
N ASP A 135 5.12 -20.40 -2.10
CA ASP A 135 5.43 -21.07 -0.81
C ASP A 135 6.93 -20.97 -0.44
#